data_AF-A0A1W1H4T4-F1
#
_entry.id   AF-A0A1W1H4T4-F1
#
_cell.length_a   1.000
_cell.length_b   1.000
_cell.length_c   1.000
_cell.angle_alpha   90.00
_cell.angle_beta   90.00
_cell.angle_gamma   90.00
#
_symmetry.space_group_name_H-M   'P 1'
#
loop_
_entity.id
_entity.type
_entity.pdbx_description
1 polymer ?
#
loop_
_entity_poly.entity_id
_entity_poly.type
_entity_poly.pdbx_seq_one_letter_code
_entity_poly.pdbx_strand_id
1 'polypeptide(L)'
;MTVDLPNLPTGKSSFEKIRTNGDIYVDKTRHIFQMINDGQYYFISRPGRFGKSLFISTLRSLFQGRKELFEGLWISENRVWQWESHPVILIDFNQITLNNSSDFERGIAISLENTGKQYGITLKETFIKERFKELITGLYDKTGMPVVILVDEYDKPIIEHLGRGDEALETAKANRDILRSFFGVIKGGDVADVLRFVFITGVSKFSRVSIFSELNNLTDLTMHKRYAEMFGYTQTELESCFKGHINRFARDYGKTHEHIIEKMQAMYNGYRFSEANVHVYNPFSVLRALDEMAFKKYWFETGTPTFLVNLLREKKWYPPVIENMHATESLFSVYEIERLQPEALLFQTGYVTIKEIRGSLYTFDYPNREVKTAFLENLFFSYTDDVQERVLFALLAEYLETEDLNGFIDTMISIYESIPNTLEGKRDEAYFHTIFYLMVSASGITARSEVLTCKGRIDLLMEFKDKIYIIEFKCNQSADAAIKQIRDKGYAVPYLKTGKDIHLMGINFDSEKRNILDWKHEAFLNNLDG
;
A
#
# COMPACT_ATOMS: atom_id res chain seq x y z
N MET A 1 29.59 -20.19 -17.01
CA MET A 1 29.59 -18.82 -17.54
C MET A 1 28.54 -18.04 -16.77
N THR A 2 28.95 -17.06 -15.97
CA THR A 2 28.02 -16.11 -15.36
C THR A 2 27.44 -15.26 -16.48
N VAL A 3 26.16 -15.46 -16.80
CA VAL A 3 25.42 -14.55 -17.68
C VAL A 3 25.45 -13.19 -17.01
N ASP A 4 26.00 -12.19 -17.68
CA ASP A 4 25.95 -10.82 -17.21
C ASP A 4 24.48 -10.37 -17.29
N LEU A 5 23.85 -10.22 -16.13
CA LEU A 5 22.44 -9.86 -16.04
C LEU A 5 22.34 -8.33 -15.98
N PRO A 6 21.37 -7.72 -16.69
CA PRO A 6 21.14 -6.29 -16.58
C PRO A 6 20.91 -5.87 -15.11
N ASN A 7 21.29 -4.64 -14.77
CA ASN A 7 21.15 -4.16 -13.41
C ASN A 7 19.67 -3.96 -13.03
N LEU A 8 19.34 -4.23 -11.77
CA LEU A 8 18.02 -3.94 -11.20
C LEU A 8 17.96 -2.46 -10.78
N PRO A 9 16.97 -1.66 -11.22
CA PRO A 9 16.87 -0.24 -10.88
C PRO A 9 16.28 0.00 -9.48
N THR A 10 16.75 -0.73 -8.47
CA THR A 10 16.23 -0.68 -7.10
C THR A 10 16.34 0.73 -6.53
N GLY A 11 15.19 1.35 -6.22
CA GLY A 11 15.13 2.72 -5.68
C GLY A 11 15.48 3.83 -6.68
N LYS A 12 15.72 3.51 -7.98
CA LYS A 12 15.97 4.51 -9.02
C LYS A 12 14.65 5.01 -9.60
N SER A 13 14.43 6.32 -9.59
CA SER A 13 13.27 6.98 -10.19
C SER A 13 13.59 7.76 -11.47
N SER A 14 14.86 7.89 -11.84
CA SER A 14 15.27 8.58 -13.07
C SER A 14 15.23 7.63 -14.26
N PHE A 15 14.28 7.88 -15.17
CA PHE A 15 14.15 7.13 -16.42
C PHE A 15 15.43 7.24 -17.26
N GLU A 16 15.98 8.45 -17.41
CA GLU A 16 17.23 8.69 -18.14
C GLU A 16 18.37 7.81 -17.61
N LYS A 17 18.61 7.79 -16.29
CA LYS A 17 19.66 6.96 -15.69
C LYS A 17 19.43 5.46 -15.90
N ILE A 18 18.19 4.99 -15.82
CA ILE A 18 17.86 3.57 -16.03
C ILE A 18 18.20 3.19 -17.48
N ARG A 19 17.82 4.03 -18.45
CA ARG A 19 18.06 3.77 -19.87
C ARG A 19 19.54 3.86 -20.23
N THR A 20 20.26 4.89 -19.74
CA THR A 20 21.69 5.07 -20.06
C THR A 20 22.59 4.01 -19.43
N ASN A 21 22.23 3.48 -18.26
CA ASN A 21 22.99 2.43 -17.59
C ASN A 21 22.67 1.01 -18.09
N GLY A 22 21.69 0.85 -18.99
CA GLY A 22 21.21 -0.48 -19.40
C GLY A 22 20.53 -1.26 -18.29
N ASP A 23 19.95 -0.57 -17.29
CA ASP A 23 19.17 -1.21 -16.23
C ASP A 23 17.86 -1.77 -16.82
N ILE A 24 17.27 -2.78 -16.16
CA ILE A 24 15.96 -3.31 -16.55
C ILE A 24 14.89 -2.21 -16.44
N TYR A 25 14.19 -1.93 -17.53
CA TYR A 25 13.01 -1.07 -17.54
C TYR A 25 11.80 -1.86 -18.03
N VAL A 26 10.76 -1.97 -17.19
CA VAL A 26 9.49 -2.57 -17.59
C VAL A 26 8.68 -1.54 -18.35
N ASP A 27 8.46 -1.79 -19.64
CA ASP A 27 7.90 -0.81 -20.55
C ASP A 27 6.40 -0.57 -20.36
N LYS A 28 6.04 0.64 -19.94
CA LYS A 28 4.65 1.13 -19.79
C LYS A 28 4.27 2.18 -20.83
N THR A 29 5.10 2.40 -21.85
CA THR A 29 4.93 3.52 -22.79
C THR A 29 3.67 3.41 -23.66
N ARG A 30 3.11 2.20 -23.82
CA ARG A 30 1.78 1.99 -24.41
C ARG A 30 0.67 2.73 -23.65
N HIS A 31 0.71 2.71 -22.32
CA HIS A 31 -0.28 3.42 -21.50
C HIS A 31 -0.11 4.94 -21.61
N ILE A 32 1.14 5.41 -21.70
CA ILE A 32 1.44 6.83 -21.93
C ILE A 32 0.83 7.30 -23.25
N PHE A 33 1.08 6.58 -24.34
CA PHE A 33 0.55 6.92 -25.66
C PHE A 33 -0.99 6.96 -25.66
N GLN A 34 -1.62 5.96 -25.04
CA GLN A 34 -3.08 5.93 -24.90
C GLN A 34 -3.60 7.15 -24.13
N MET A 35 -2.98 7.46 -22.99
CA MET A 35 -3.37 8.57 -22.14
C MET A 35 -3.26 9.92 -22.86
N ILE A 36 -2.18 10.16 -23.59
CA ILE A 36 -1.98 11.44 -24.31
C ILE A 36 -3.00 11.64 -25.44
N ASN A 37 -3.53 10.54 -26.02
CA ASN A 37 -4.55 10.61 -27.05
C ASN A 37 -5.97 10.71 -26.50
N ASP A 38 -6.22 10.15 -25.31
CA ASP A 38 -7.54 10.14 -24.68
C ASP A 38 -7.89 11.51 -24.05
N GLY A 39 -6.91 12.37 -23.77
CA GLY A 39 -7.12 13.63 -23.06
C GLY A 39 -5.85 14.34 -22.60
N GLN A 40 -6.03 15.34 -21.75
CA GLN A 40 -4.97 16.28 -21.38
C GLN A 40 -4.72 16.38 -19.87
N TYR A 41 -5.74 16.17 -19.03
CA TYR A 41 -5.68 16.41 -17.59
C TYR A 41 -5.92 15.11 -16.83
N TYR A 42 -4.88 14.63 -16.14
CA TYR A 42 -4.89 13.33 -15.48
C TYR A 42 -4.44 13.41 -14.03
N PHE A 43 -5.09 12.59 -13.22
CA PHE A 43 -4.77 12.39 -11.82
C PHE A 43 -4.65 10.90 -11.51
N ILE A 44 -3.70 10.53 -10.67
CA ILE A 44 -3.68 9.20 -10.06
C ILE A 44 -3.28 9.21 -8.59
N SER A 45 -4.05 8.49 -7.78
CA SER A 45 -3.72 8.13 -6.41
C SER A 45 -3.40 6.64 -6.36
N ARG A 46 -2.16 6.32 -5.99
CA ARG A 46 -1.67 4.93 -5.85
C ARG A 46 -0.70 4.87 -4.67
N PRO A 47 -0.63 3.73 -3.96
CA PRO A 47 0.31 3.58 -2.86
C PRO A 47 1.75 3.94 -3.26
N GLY A 48 2.56 4.31 -2.26
CA GLY A 48 3.99 4.55 -2.46
C GLY A 48 4.69 3.35 -3.08
N ARG A 49 5.78 3.59 -3.81
CA ARG A 49 6.66 2.55 -4.39
C ARG A 49 6.10 1.73 -5.55
N PHE A 50 5.04 2.23 -6.19
CA PHE A 50 4.46 1.63 -7.41
C PHE A 50 5.04 2.18 -8.73
N GLY A 51 6.12 2.97 -8.68
CA GLY A 51 6.78 3.52 -9.87
C GLY A 51 6.21 4.86 -10.37
N LYS A 52 5.44 5.59 -9.56
CA LYS A 52 4.86 6.91 -9.91
C LYS A 52 5.92 7.92 -10.33
N SER A 53 6.96 8.12 -9.52
CA SER A 53 8.06 9.03 -9.84
C SER A 53 8.85 8.61 -11.07
N LEU A 54 9.03 7.31 -11.30
CA LEU A 54 9.65 6.80 -12.54
C LEU A 54 8.79 7.09 -13.77
N PHE A 55 7.47 6.97 -13.63
CA PHE A 55 6.53 7.33 -14.69
C PHE A 55 6.54 8.83 -14.98
N ILE A 56 6.59 9.69 -13.95
CA ILE A 56 6.79 11.14 -14.11
C ILE A 56 8.10 11.43 -14.85
N SER A 57 9.21 10.79 -14.47
CA SER A 57 10.48 10.94 -15.18
C SER A 57 10.40 10.46 -16.63
N THR A 58 9.63 9.41 -16.91
CA THR A 58 9.41 8.90 -18.27
C THR A 58 8.62 9.92 -19.10
N LEU A 59 7.53 10.47 -18.56
CA LEU A 59 6.74 11.52 -19.21
C LEU A 59 7.60 12.76 -19.50
N ARG A 60 8.41 13.20 -18.53
CA ARG A 60 9.34 14.32 -18.70
C ARG A 60 10.27 14.09 -19.89
N SER A 61 10.94 12.95 -19.95
CA SER A 61 11.86 12.64 -21.06
C SER A 61 11.12 12.53 -22.40
N LEU A 62 9.89 12.00 -22.42
CA LEU A 62 9.08 11.89 -23.63
C LEU A 62 8.74 13.28 -24.19
N PHE A 63 8.22 14.17 -23.35
CA PHE A 63 7.83 15.52 -23.75
C PHE A 63 9.02 16.45 -24.02
N GLN A 64 10.20 16.15 -23.49
CA GLN A 64 11.44 16.83 -23.87
C GLN A 64 12.03 16.34 -25.21
N GLY A 65 11.36 15.42 -25.92
CA GLY A 65 11.80 14.93 -27.22
C GLY A 65 13.06 14.05 -27.18
N ARG A 66 13.40 13.46 -26.02
CA ARG A 66 14.62 12.64 -25.82
C ARG A 66 14.49 11.24 -26.42
N LYS A 67 14.34 11.16 -27.75
CA LYS A 67 14.06 9.95 -28.52
C LYS A 67 15.00 8.79 -28.23
N GLU A 68 16.28 9.09 -28.05
CA GLU A 68 17.35 8.12 -27.78
C GLU A 68 17.08 7.26 -26.54
N LEU A 69 16.36 7.79 -25.55
CA LEU A 69 16.05 7.05 -24.32
C LEU A 69 14.94 6.00 -24.52
N PHE A 70 14.16 6.11 -25.60
CA PHE A 70 13.00 5.26 -25.87
C PHE A 70 13.26 4.17 -26.90
N GLU A 71 14.49 4.05 -27.41
CA GLU A 71 14.86 2.96 -28.32
C GLU A 71 14.54 1.58 -27.70
N GLY A 72 13.87 0.72 -28.46
CA GLY A 72 13.44 -0.61 -28.00
C GLY A 72 12.20 -0.62 -27.10
N LEU A 73 11.54 0.53 -26.90
CA LEU A 73 10.27 0.63 -26.18
C LEU A 73 9.09 0.71 -27.16
N TRP A 74 7.93 0.25 -26.72
CA TRP A 74 6.70 0.16 -27.50
C TRP A 74 6.37 1.46 -28.25
N ILE A 75 6.52 2.62 -27.59
CA ILE A 75 6.19 3.92 -28.18
C ILE A 75 7.11 4.32 -29.35
N SER A 76 8.38 3.89 -29.35
CA SER A 76 9.31 4.19 -30.44
C SER A 76 9.17 3.21 -31.61
N GLU A 77 8.77 1.97 -31.34
CA GLU A 77 8.67 0.92 -32.36
C GLU A 77 7.31 0.87 -33.06
N ASN A 78 6.23 1.16 -32.34
CA ASN A 78 4.89 0.85 -32.83
C ASN A 78 4.16 2.05 -33.43
N ARG A 79 4.62 3.29 -33.21
CA ARG A 79 3.88 4.50 -33.61
C ARG A 79 4.80 5.65 -34.02
N VAL A 80 4.26 6.55 -34.84
CA VAL A 80 4.90 7.82 -35.18
C VAL A 80 4.61 8.81 -34.06
N TRP A 81 5.41 8.77 -32.99
CA TRP A 81 5.44 9.86 -32.01
C TRP A 81 6.24 11.02 -32.59
N GLN A 82 5.67 12.24 -32.57
CA GLN A 82 6.39 13.44 -32.94
C GLN A 82 7.24 13.88 -31.74
N TRP A 83 8.55 13.68 -31.85
CA TRP A 83 9.56 13.94 -30.80
C TRP A 83 9.84 15.44 -30.63
N GLU A 84 8.78 16.24 -30.61
CA GLU A 84 8.84 17.67 -30.38
C GLU A 84 9.14 17.96 -28.91
N SER A 85 9.99 18.94 -28.67
CA SER A 85 10.37 19.33 -27.31
C SER A 85 9.39 20.38 -26.78
N HIS A 86 8.69 20.03 -25.72
CA HIS A 86 7.82 20.92 -24.94
C HIS A 86 8.54 21.38 -23.66
N PRO A 87 8.33 22.64 -23.21
CA PRO A 87 8.75 23.05 -21.89
C PRO A 87 7.98 22.26 -20.82
N VAL A 88 8.71 21.72 -19.85
CA VAL A 88 8.15 20.91 -18.75
C VAL A 88 8.36 21.63 -17.41
N ILE A 89 7.27 21.86 -16.69
CA ILE A 89 7.26 22.25 -15.28
C ILE A 89 7.08 20.98 -14.46
N LEU A 90 8.09 20.63 -13.66
CA LEU A 90 8.05 19.50 -12.74
C LEU A 90 8.02 20.00 -11.31
N ILE A 91 6.97 19.64 -10.56
CA ILE A 91 6.85 19.95 -9.14
C ILE A 91 6.87 18.63 -8.38
N ASP A 92 7.97 18.37 -7.67
CA ASP A 92 8.11 17.23 -6.78
C ASP A 92 7.99 17.71 -5.33
N PHE A 93 6.84 17.44 -4.70
CA PHE A 93 6.59 17.85 -3.32
C PHE A 93 7.48 17.12 -2.31
N ASN A 94 8.20 16.06 -2.71
CA ASN A 94 9.20 15.46 -1.83
C ASN A 94 10.40 16.36 -1.55
N GLN A 95 10.64 17.34 -2.42
CA GLN A 95 11.80 18.25 -2.35
C GLN A 95 11.45 19.61 -1.74
N ILE A 96 10.20 19.77 -1.28
CA ILE A 96 9.69 21.00 -0.70
C ILE A 96 9.71 20.87 0.82
N THR A 97 10.06 21.94 1.52
CA THR A 97 10.00 22.02 2.99
C THR A 97 8.55 22.12 3.44
N LEU A 98 8.14 21.28 4.40
CA LEU A 98 6.75 21.12 4.83
C LEU A 98 6.59 21.29 6.35
N ASN A 99 7.39 22.12 7.01
CA ASN A 99 7.27 22.28 8.47
C ASN A 99 5.98 23.01 8.87
N ASN A 100 5.56 24.00 8.06
CA ASN A 100 4.38 24.83 8.25
C ASN A 100 3.95 25.42 6.90
N SER A 101 2.79 26.08 6.85
CA SER A 101 2.22 26.60 5.60
C SER A 101 3.05 27.70 4.93
N SER A 102 3.78 28.51 5.71
CA SER A 102 4.67 29.55 5.15
C SER A 102 5.90 28.96 4.47
N ASP A 103 6.52 27.95 5.11
CA ASP A 103 7.61 27.18 4.52
C ASP A 103 7.18 26.48 3.24
N PHE A 104 5.94 25.96 3.23
CA PHE A 104 5.36 25.31 2.09
C PHE A 104 5.17 26.26 0.89
N GLU A 105 4.54 27.42 1.08
CA GLU A 105 4.38 28.43 0.02
C GLU A 105 5.74 28.88 -0.54
N ARG A 106 6.71 29.14 0.34
CA ARG A 106 8.06 29.52 -0.04
C ARG A 106 8.76 28.43 -0.84
N GLY A 107 8.61 27.16 -0.47
CA GLY A 107 9.18 26.04 -1.20
C GLY A 107 8.58 25.88 -2.60
N ILE A 108 7.27 26.08 -2.77
CA ILE A 108 6.63 26.14 -4.10
C ILE A 108 7.24 27.29 -4.91
N ALA A 109 7.33 28.49 -4.33
CA ALA A 109 7.89 29.65 -4.99
C ALA A 109 9.33 29.41 -5.50
N ILE A 110 10.19 28.80 -4.68
CA ILE A 110 11.56 28.43 -5.06
C ILE A 110 11.57 27.42 -6.21
N SER A 111 10.67 26.43 -6.18
CA SER A 111 10.55 25.44 -7.26
C SER A 111 10.19 26.08 -8.60
N LEU A 112 9.23 27.01 -8.60
CA LEU A 112 8.85 27.78 -9.79
C LEU A 112 9.99 28.65 -10.29
N GLU A 113 10.68 29.37 -9.39
CA GLU A 113 11.83 30.22 -9.74
C GLU A 113 12.97 29.41 -10.35
N ASN A 114 13.26 28.23 -9.81
CA ASN A 114 14.31 27.36 -10.34
C ASN A 114 13.96 26.86 -11.75
N THR A 115 12.68 26.53 -11.98
CA THR A 115 12.19 26.21 -13.33
C THR A 115 12.34 27.41 -14.26
N GLY A 116 11.89 28.59 -13.84
CA GLY A 116 12.04 29.84 -14.61
C GLY A 116 13.50 30.10 -14.99
N LYS A 117 14.44 29.97 -14.04
CA LYS A 117 15.89 30.13 -14.27
C LYS A 117 16.42 29.17 -15.34
N GLN A 118 15.98 27.91 -15.36
CA GLN A 118 16.40 26.93 -16.38
C GLN A 118 16.05 27.39 -17.81
N TYR A 119 14.92 28.09 -17.95
CA TYR A 119 14.49 28.66 -19.23
C TYR A 119 14.86 30.14 -19.35
N GLY A 120 15.64 30.73 -18.45
CA GLY A 120 16.00 32.15 -18.46
C GLY A 120 14.78 33.09 -18.40
N ILE A 121 13.81 32.77 -17.55
CA ILE A 121 12.62 33.56 -17.23
C ILE A 121 12.75 34.03 -15.78
N THR A 122 12.58 35.33 -15.55
CA THR A 122 12.56 35.91 -14.20
C THR A 122 11.12 36.18 -13.80
N LEU A 123 10.66 35.49 -12.76
CA LEU A 123 9.34 35.70 -12.17
C LEU A 123 9.33 37.00 -11.34
N LYS A 124 8.34 37.85 -11.56
CA LYS A 124 8.21 39.16 -10.91
C LYS A 124 7.05 39.23 -9.94
N GLU A 125 6.07 38.36 -10.11
CA GLU A 125 4.88 38.34 -9.27
C GLU A 125 5.22 38.00 -7.81
N THR A 126 4.39 38.45 -6.88
CA THR A 126 4.64 38.23 -5.43
C THR A 126 4.06 36.91 -4.94
N PHE A 127 2.80 36.65 -5.30
CA PHE A 127 2.05 35.50 -4.82
C PHE A 127 2.31 34.26 -5.70
N ILE A 128 2.26 33.07 -5.09
CA ILE A 128 2.59 31.80 -5.76
C ILE A 128 1.69 31.49 -6.96
N LYS A 129 0.42 31.90 -6.89
CA LYS A 129 -0.60 31.67 -7.93
C LYS A 129 -0.25 32.45 -9.19
N GLU A 130 0.04 33.73 -9.03
CA GLU A 130 0.42 34.66 -10.09
C GLU A 130 1.80 34.27 -10.67
N ARG A 131 2.76 33.89 -9.83
CA ARG A 131 4.06 33.34 -10.26
C ARG A 131 3.92 32.09 -11.12
N PHE A 132 2.99 31.20 -10.77
CA PHE A 132 2.76 29.98 -11.54
C PHE A 132 2.16 30.31 -12.91
N LYS A 133 1.19 31.22 -12.95
CA LYS A 133 0.64 31.74 -14.22
C LYS A 133 1.74 32.36 -15.08
N GLU A 134 2.54 33.26 -14.51
CA GLU A 134 3.65 33.95 -15.18
C GLU A 134 4.68 32.95 -15.75
N LEU A 135 5.01 31.89 -15.00
CA LEU A 135 5.90 30.84 -15.49
C LEU A 135 5.30 30.11 -16.69
N ILE A 136 4.03 29.70 -16.63
CA ILE A 136 3.39 28.94 -17.72
C ILE A 136 3.32 29.78 -18.98
N THR A 137 2.79 31.00 -18.91
CA THR A 137 2.66 31.86 -20.09
C THR A 137 4.03 32.28 -20.61
N GLY A 138 4.98 32.62 -19.73
CA GLY A 138 6.33 32.98 -20.11
C GLY A 138 7.10 31.85 -20.80
N LEU A 139 6.87 30.58 -20.41
CA LEU A 139 7.46 29.42 -21.10
C LEU A 139 6.89 29.26 -22.51
N TYR A 140 5.58 29.42 -22.66
CA TYR A 140 4.93 29.38 -23.96
C TYR A 140 5.44 30.51 -24.86
N ASP A 141 5.44 31.76 -24.38
CA ASP A 141 5.90 32.93 -25.14
C ASP A 141 7.35 32.80 -25.58
N LYS A 142 8.20 32.21 -24.73
CA LYS A 142 9.63 32.03 -25.02
C LYS A 142 9.92 30.90 -26.01
N THR A 143 9.16 29.81 -25.95
CA THR A 143 9.45 28.60 -26.73
C THR A 143 8.55 28.44 -27.95
N GLY A 144 7.39 29.08 -27.98
CA GLY A 144 6.31 28.83 -28.94
C GLY A 144 5.64 27.47 -28.78
N MET A 145 6.01 26.68 -27.77
CA MET A 145 5.56 25.30 -27.58
C MET A 145 4.65 25.21 -26.36
N PRO A 146 3.54 24.45 -26.45
CA PRO A 146 2.62 24.31 -25.32
C PRO A 146 3.27 23.56 -24.15
N VAL A 147 2.93 23.95 -22.93
CA VAL A 147 3.62 23.60 -21.68
C VAL A 147 3.08 22.33 -21.06
N VAL A 148 3.97 21.49 -20.52
CA VAL A 148 3.61 20.29 -19.78
C VAL A 148 3.80 20.51 -18.29
N ILE A 149 2.78 20.16 -17.49
CA ILE A 149 2.83 20.23 -16.03
C ILE A 149 2.83 18.81 -15.47
N LEU A 150 3.89 18.46 -14.74
CA LEU A 150 4.02 17.18 -14.04
C LEU A 150 4.14 17.45 -12.55
N VAL A 151 3.33 16.76 -11.76
CA VAL A 151 3.31 16.93 -10.30
C VAL A 151 3.40 15.57 -9.64
N ASP A 152 4.36 15.42 -8.73
CA ASP A 152 4.58 14.20 -7.97
C ASP A 152 4.30 14.42 -6.48
N GLU A 153 3.59 13.48 -5.86
CA GLU A 153 3.22 13.46 -4.43
C GLU A 153 2.48 14.74 -3.95
N TYR A 154 1.44 15.16 -4.69
CA TYR A 154 0.68 16.39 -4.45
C TYR A 154 0.08 16.52 -3.03
N ASP A 155 -0.18 15.40 -2.38
CA ASP A 155 -0.83 15.25 -1.09
C ASP A 155 0.15 15.16 0.09
N LYS A 156 1.46 15.06 -0.19
CA LYS A 156 2.49 15.06 0.84
C LYS A 156 2.41 16.24 1.83
N PRO A 157 2.16 17.50 1.39
CA PRO A 157 1.98 18.65 2.28
C PRO A 157 0.79 18.51 3.25
N ILE A 158 -0.13 17.58 3.01
CA ILE A 158 -1.27 17.33 3.89
C ILE A 158 -0.95 16.15 4.79
N ILE A 159 -0.53 15.02 4.20
CA ILE A 159 -0.30 13.75 4.90
C ILE A 159 0.73 13.91 6.02
N GLU A 160 1.79 14.70 5.81
CA GLU A 160 2.84 14.86 6.83
C GLU A 160 2.36 15.48 8.15
N HIS A 161 1.23 16.18 8.14
CA HIS A 161 0.67 16.79 9.34
C HIS A 161 -0.52 16.02 9.94
N LEU A 162 -1.04 15.00 9.25
CA LEU A 162 -2.19 14.24 9.75
C LEU A 162 -1.81 13.37 10.97
N GLY A 163 -2.71 13.31 11.96
CA GLY A 163 -2.55 12.50 13.17
C GLY A 163 -1.45 12.96 14.13
N ARG A 164 -1.08 14.25 14.09
CA ARG A 164 -0.08 14.88 14.98
C ARG A 164 -0.69 15.92 15.93
N GLY A 165 -2.00 15.87 16.15
CA GLY A 165 -2.75 16.81 16.99
C GLY A 165 -3.38 17.97 16.21
N ASP A 166 -4.13 18.82 16.92
CA ASP A 166 -4.99 19.85 16.33
C ASP A 166 -4.21 20.94 15.58
N GLU A 167 -3.05 21.36 16.08
CA GLU A 167 -2.21 22.38 15.42
C GLU A 167 -1.71 21.90 14.05
N ALA A 168 -1.30 20.63 13.97
CA ALA A 168 -0.88 20.01 12.73
C ALA A 168 -2.07 19.84 11.77
N LEU A 169 -3.27 19.54 12.28
CA LEU A 169 -4.49 19.48 11.48
C LEU A 169 -4.83 20.85 10.84
N GLU A 170 -4.67 21.95 11.58
CA GLU A 170 -4.86 23.30 11.03
C GLU A 170 -3.81 23.61 9.95
N THR A 171 -2.56 23.17 10.14
CA THR A 171 -1.52 23.27 9.09
C THR A 171 -1.90 22.48 7.83
N ALA A 172 -2.45 21.26 7.99
CA ALA A 172 -2.93 20.45 6.87
C ALA A 172 -4.07 21.14 6.10
N LYS A 173 -5.01 21.80 6.80
CA LYS A 173 -6.11 22.57 6.19
C LYS A 173 -5.60 23.79 5.44
N ALA A 174 -4.66 24.54 6.03
CA ALA A 174 -4.02 25.67 5.37
C ALA A 174 -3.26 25.23 4.10
N ASN A 175 -2.51 24.13 4.17
CA ASN A 175 -1.79 23.56 3.02
C ASN A 175 -2.78 23.10 1.91
N ARG A 176 -3.92 22.52 2.27
CA ARG A 176 -5.01 22.21 1.32
C ARG A 176 -5.51 23.45 0.60
N ASP A 177 -5.72 24.56 1.31
CA ASP A 177 -6.23 25.80 0.72
C ASP A 177 -5.19 26.48 -0.19
N ILE A 178 -3.91 26.43 0.18
CA ILE A 178 -2.78 26.83 -0.67
C ILE A 178 -2.78 26.03 -1.97
N LEU A 179 -2.87 24.70 -1.88
CA LEU A 179 -2.92 23.82 -3.05
C LEU A 179 -4.16 24.09 -3.92
N ARG A 180 -5.34 24.33 -3.33
CA ARG A 180 -6.56 24.70 -4.08
C ARG A 180 -6.31 25.93 -4.94
N SER A 181 -5.81 27.01 -4.33
CA SER A 181 -5.50 28.26 -5.02
C SER A 181 -4.43 28.07 -6.12
N PHE A 182 -3.39 27.30 -5.81
CA PHE A 182 -2.28 27.02 -6.71
C PHE A 182 -2.73 26.25 -7.96
N PHE A 183 -3.49 25.17 -7.78
CA PHE A 183 -3.97 24.35 -8.88
C PHE A 183 -5.09 25.00 -9.69
N GLY A 184 -5.87 25.91 -9.08
CA GLY A 184 -6.88 26.71 -9.77
C GLY A 184 -6.35 27.49 -10.98
N VAL A 185 -5.06 27.83 -10.99
CA VAL A 185 -4.37 28.49 -12.12
C VAL A 185 -4.51 27.71 -13.43
N ILE A 186 -4.47 26.38 -13.36
CA ILE A 186 -4.44 25.49 -14.53
C ILE A 186 -5.71 25.63 -15.40
N LYS A 187 -6.83 26.08 -14.83
CA LYS A 187 -8.10 26.31 -15.55
C LYS A 187 -8.26 27.71 -16.13
N GLY A 188 -7.43 28.67 -15.75
CA GLY A 188 -7.53 30.04 -16.28
C GLY A 188 -7.44 30.01 -17.82
N GLY A 189 -8.30 30.76 -18.53
CA GLY A 189 -8.39 30.70 -20.00
C GLY A 189 -7.03 30.84 -20.69
N ASP A 190 -6.28 31.88 -20.35
CA ASP A 190 -4.93 32.14 -20.88
C ASP A 190 -3.93 31.00 -20.61
N VAL A 191 -4.14 30.21 -19.55
CA VAL A 191 -3.28 29.08 -19.16
C VAL A 191 -3.72 27.82 -19.89
N ALA A 192 -5.03 27.51 -19.89
CA ALA A 192 -5.57 26.29 -20.48
C ALA A 192 -5.22 26.16 -21.97
N ASP A 193 -5.23 27.28 -22.70
CA ASP A 193 -4.94 27.32 -24.15
C ASP A 193 -3.47 27.02 -24.49
N VAL A 194 -2.56 27.24 -23.54
CA VAL A 194 -1.11 27.04 -23.76
C VAL A 194 -0.58 25.75 -23.13
N LEU A 195 -1.45 24.91 -22.56
CA LEU A 195 -1.05 23.63 -21.97
C LEU A 195 -1.08 22.50 -23.00
N ARG A 196 -0.05 21.66 -22.96
CA ARG A 196 0.03 20.41 -23.73
C ARG A 196 -0.53 19.23 -22.95
N PHE A 197 -0.20 19.14 -21.66
CA PHE A 197 -0.49 17.97 -20.83
C PHE A 197 -0.32 18.29 -19.33
N VAL A 198 -1.19 17.72 -18.49
CA VAL A 198 -1.13 17.85 -17.03
C VAL A 198 -1.28 16.47 -16.39
N PHE A 199 -0.31 16.08 -15.57
CA PHE A 199 -0.34 14.81 -14.83
C PHE A 199 0.05 15.00 -13.38
N ILE A 200 -0.85 14.59 -12.48
CA ILE A 200 -0.69 14.75 -11.03
C ILE A 200 -0.73 13.39 -10.36
N THR A 201 0.24 13.09 -9.49
CA THR A 201 0.26 11.87 -8.68
C THR A 201 0.20 12.17 -7.19
N GLY A 202 -0.30 11.19 -6.42
CA GLY A 202 -0.22 11.15 -4.97
C GLY A 202 -0.46 9.75 -4.41
N VAL A 203 -0.50 9.64 -3.09
CA VAL A 203 -0.86 8.40 -2.38
C VAL A 203 -2.36 8.32 -2.11
N SER A 204 -3.00 9.46 -1.87
CA SER A 204 -4.36 9.57 -1.36
C SER A 204 -5.25 10.45 -2.23
N LYS A 205 -6.56 10.44 -1.93
CA LYS A 205 -7.56 11.30 -2.57
C LYS A 205 -8.17 12.32 -1.61
N PHE A 206 -7.60 12.54 -0.41
CA PHE A 206 -8.17 13.38 0.68
C PHE A 206 -8.66 14.75 0.27
N SER A 207 -8.19 15.19 -0.88
CA SER A 207 -8.20 16.57 -1.24
C SER A 207 -8.65 16.77 -2.68
N ARG A 208 -9.07 15.72 -3.42
CA ARG A 208 -9.53 15.91 -4.80
C ARG A 208 -10.76 16.81 -4.86
N VAL A 209 -11.78 16.56 -4.05
CA VAL A 209 -13.01 17.38 -4.07
C VAL A 209 -12.74 18.81 -3.57
N SER A 210 -11.79 19.01 -2.66
CA SER A 210 -11.49 20.32 -2.09
C SER A 210 -10.43 21.13 -2.84
N ILE A 211 -9.37 20.49 -3.36
CA ILE A 211 -8.25 21.11 -4.09
C ILE A 211 -8.59 21.22 -5.56
N PHE A 212 -9.14 20.16 -6.15
CA PHE A 212 -9.48 20.09 -7.56
C PHE A 212 -10.96 20.41 -7.83
N SER A 213 -11.69 20.98 -6.87
CA SER A 213 -13.00 21.60 -7.13
C SER A 213 -12.90 22.62 -8.27
N GLU A 214 -11.79 23.34 -8.33
CA GLU A 214 -11.48 24.28 -9.39
C GLU A 214 -11.00 23.58 -10.68
N LEU A 215 -10.50 22.34 -10.61
CA LEU A 215 -10.05 21.50 -11.74
C LEU A 215 -10.99 20.32 -12.03
N ASN A 216 -12.24 20.63 -12.38
CA ASN A 216 -13.29 19.65 -12.66
C ASN A 216 -13.09 18.81 -13.95
N ASN A 217 -12.03 19.05 -14.72
CA ASN A 217 -11.69 18.33 -15.96
C ASN A 217 -10.65 17.20 -15.75
N LEU A 218 -10.17 16.97 -14.51
CA LEU A 218 -9.22 15.91 -14.22
C LEU A 218 -9.84 14.51 -14.35
N THR A 219 -9.27 13.70 -15.23
CA THR A 219 -9.58 12.28 -15.36
C THR A 219 -8.83 11.48 -14.31
N ASP A 220 -9.56 10.81 -13.42
CA ASP A 220 -8.99 10.01 -12.33
C ASP A 220 -8.72 8.57 -12.78
N LEU A 221 -7.42 8.24 -12.85
CA LEU A 221 -6.93 6.94 -13.31
C LEU A 221 -6.87 5.90 -12.18
N THR A 222 -7.12 6.28 -10.94
CA THR A 222 -6.92 5.44 -9.74
C THR A 222 -7.69 4.12 -9.84
N MET A 223 -8.95 4.13 -10.29
CA MET A 223 -9.74 2.90 -10.43
C MET A 223 -10.12 2.63 -11.89
N HIS A 224 -9.43 3.28 -12.83
CA HIS A 224 -9.78 3.20 -14.24
C HIS A 224 -9.27 1.90 -14.88
N LYS A 225 -10.19 1.04 -15.33
CA LYS A 225 -9.91 -0.32 -15.83
C LYS A 225 -8.85 -0.37 -16.93
N ARG A 226 -8.83 0.60 -17.86
CA ARG A 226 -7.85 0.64 -18.97
C ARG A 226 -6.39 0.82 -18.51
N TYR A 227 -6.19 1.33 -17.29
CA TYR A 227 -4.88 1.65 -16.73
C TYR A 227 -4.54 0.77 -15.51
N ALA A 228 -5.23 -0.36 -15.33
CA ALA A 228 -5.05 -1.26 -14.20
C ALA A 228 -3.60 -1.79 -14.09
N GLU A 229 -2.93 -1.99 -15.22
CA GLU A 229 -1.56 -2.52 -15.33
C GLU A 229 -0.48 -1.42 -15.34
N MET A 230 -0.86 -0.14 -15.36
CA MET A 230 0.07 0.96 -15.61
C MET A 230 1.13 1.12 -14.50
N PHE A 231 0.77 0.77 -13.26
CA PHE A 231 1.62 0.88 -12.08
C PHE A 231 1.69 -0.45 -11.35
N GLY A 232 2.91 -0.96 -11.15
CA GLY A 232 3.14 -2.34 -10.73
C GLY A 232 3.65 -3.23 -11.87
N TYR A 233 4.06 -4.45 -11.53
CA TYR A 233 4.41 -5.46 -12.52
C TYR A 233 3.30 -6.49 -12.62
N THR A 234 2.91 -6.88 -13.83
CA THR A 234 2.03 -8.03 -14.04
C THR A 234 2.83 -9.33 -13.90
N GLN A 235 2.13 -10.47 -13.80
CA GLN A 235 2.77 -11.80 -13.84
C GLN A 235 3.65 -11.95 -15.10
N THR A 236 3.11 -11.58 -16.25
CA THR A 236 3.82 -11.68 -17.54
C THR A 236 5.08 -10.83 -17.57
N GLU A 237 5.02 -9.60 -17.03
CA GLU A 237 6.19 -8.71 -16.94
C GLU A 237 7.24 -9.25 -15.96
N LEU A 238 6.80 -9.83 -14.83
CA LEU A 238 7.70 -10.48 -13.89
C LEU A 238 8.50 -11.61 -14.57
N GLU A 239 7.78 -12.52 -15.24
CA GLU A 239 8.36 -13.69 -15.88
C GLU A 239 9.21 -13.36 -17.11
N SER A 240 8.84 -12.34 -17.88
CA SER A 240 9.57 -11.96 -19.09
C SER A 240 10.77 -11.06 -18.80
N CYS A 241 10.61 -10.00 -18.01
CA CYS A 241 11.66 -9.03 -17.76
C CYS A 241 12.70 -9.52 -16.75
N PHE A 242 12.32 -10.36 -15.78
CA PHE A 242 13.19 -10.75 -14.66
C PHE A 242 13.61 -12.22 -14.67
N LYS A 243 13.32 -12.98 -15.74
CA LYS A 243 13.64 -14.41 -15.86
C LYS A 243 15.06 -14.77 -15.42
N GLY A 244 16.04 -14.00 -15.88
CA GLY A 244 17.45 -14.22 -15.55
C GLY A 244 17.76 -14.06 -14.06
N HIS A 245 17.19 -13.05 -13.41
CA HIS A 245 17.33 -12.82 -11.98
C HIS A 245 16.59 -13.87 -11.15
N ILE A 246 15.38 -14.26 -11.56
CA ILE A 246 14.63 -15.33 -10.89
C ILE A 246 15.40 -16.65 -10.96
N ASN A 247 16.01 -16.99 -12.10
CA ASN A 247 16.87 -18.17 -12.24
C ASN A 247 18.14 -18.09 -11.40
N ARG A 248 18.70 -16.89 -11.20
CA ARG A 248 19.84 -16.70 -10.29
C ARG A 248 19.40 -16.92 -8.85
N PHE A 249 18.30 -16.29 -8.43
CA PHE A 249 17.74 -16.45 -7.10
C PHE A 249 17.39 -17.92 -6.81
N ALA A 250 16.73 -18.62 -7.74
CA ALA A 250 16.39 -20.04 -7.59
C ALA A 250 17.62 -20.92 -7.31
N ARG A 251 18.72 -20.69 -8.04
CA ARG A 251 19.98 -21.43 -7.85
C ARG A 251 20.62 -21.16 -6.48
N ASP A 252 20.69 -19.90 -6.08
CA ASP A 252 21.26 -19.50 -4.78
C ASP A 252 20.43 -20.02 -3.60
N TYR A 253 19.11 -19.92 -3.73
CA TYR A 253 18.14 -20.37 -2.72
C TYR A 253 17.95 -21.89 -2.68
N GLY A 254 18.57 -22.65 -3.61
CA GLY A 254 18.46 -24.10 -3.68
C GLY A 254 17.06 -24.62 -4.01
N LYS A 255 16.29 -23.88 -4.83
CA LYS A 255 14.90 -24.20 -5.22
C LYS A 255 14.69 -24.07 -6.73
N THR A 256 13.51 -24.47 -7.20
CA THR A 256 13.16 -24.35 -8.62
C THR A 256 12.73 -22.92 -8.98
N HIS A 257 12.74 -22.61 -10.27
CA HIS A 257 12.24 -21.33 -10.80
C HIS A 257 10.78 -21.10 -10.39
N GLU A 258 9.95 -22.13 -10.53
CA GLU A 258 8.53 -22.13 -10.20
C GLU A 258 8.31 -21.86 -8.72
N HIS A 259 9.14 -22.45 -7.84
CA HIS A 259 9.06 -22.19 -6.40
C HIS A 259 9.34 -20.72 -6.04
N ILE A 260 10.30 -20.09 -6.72
CA ILE A 260 10.58 -18.66 -6.50
C ILE A 260 9.39 -17.82 -6.98
N ILE A 261 8.80 -18.14 -8.13
CA ILE A 261 7.61 -17.44 -8.63
C ILE A 261 6.43 -17.56 -7.65
N GLU A 262 6.13 -18.78 -7.18
CA GLU A 262 5.06 -19.03 -6.21
C GLU A 262 5.27 -18.21 -4.92
N LYS A 263 6.50 -18.20 -4.39
CA LYS A 263 6.84 -17.39 -3.22
C LYS A 263 6.74 -15.89 -3.49
N MET A 264 7.22 -15.42 -4.65
CA MET A 264 7.08 -14.00 -5.05
C MET A 264 5.61 -13.61 -5.17
N GLN A 265 4.77 -14.48 -5.72
CA GLN A 265 3.33 -14.24 -5.84
C GLN A 265 2.68 -14.11 -4.46
N ALA A 266 2.95 -15.05 -3.55
CA ALA A 266 2.41 -15.01 -2.19
C ALA A 266 2.90 -13.81 -1.36
N MET A 267 4.14 -13.38 -1.59
CA MET A 267 4.77 -12.30 -0.83
C MET A 267 4.46 -10.91 -1.40
N TYR A 268 4.41 -10.74 -2.72
CA TYR A 268 4.50 -9.41 -3.35
C TYR A 268 3.42 -9.10 -4.39
N ASN A 269 2.61 -10.09 -4.81
CA ASN A 269 1.48 -9.90 -5.75
C ASN A 269 0.15 -9.84 -5.02
N GLY A 270 -0.85 -9.24 -5.66
CA GLY A 270 -2.24 -9.30 -5.22
C GLY A 270 -2.92 -7.94 -5.20
N TYR A 271 -2.22 -6.87 -5.56
CA TYR A 271 -2.83 -5.55 -5.67
C TYR A 271 -3.75 -5.49 -6.89
N ARG A 272 -5.04 -5.28 -6.65
CA ARG A 272 -6.06 -4.97 -7.64
C ARG A 272 -6.75 -3.67 -7.27
N PHE A 273 -6.79 -2.76 -8.23
CA PHE A 273 -7.21 -1.40 -7.98
C PHE A 273 -8.44 -0.95 -8.77
N SER A 274 -8.95 -1.79 -9.67
CA SER A 274 -10.11 -1.48 -10.49
C SER A 274 -10.96 -2.73 -10.68
N GLU A 275 -12.09 -2.58 -11.36
CA GLU A 275 -12.90 -3.73 -11.71
C GLU A 275 -12.23 -4.68 -12.73
N ALA A 276 -11.17 -4.25 -13.43
CA ALA A 276 -10.38 -5.18 -14.22
C ALA A 276 -9.83 -6.28 -13.32
N ASN A 277 -9.94 -7.54 -13.74
CA ASN A 277 -9.40 -8.69 -13.00
C ASN A 277 -7.89 -8.83 -13.25
N VAL A 278 -7.15 -7.80 -12.87
CA VAL A 278 -5.70 -7.70 -13.01
C VAL A 278 -5.12 -7.47 -11.63
N HIS A 279 -4.12 -8.28 -11.30
CA HIS A 279 -3.33 -8.15 -10.10
C HIS A 279 -1.90 -7.78 -10.48
N VAL A 280 -1.31 -6.87 -9.72
CA VAL A 280 0.06 -6.44 -9.93
C VAL A 280 0.90 -6.65 -8.67
N TYR A 281 2.18 -6.88 -8.90
CA TYR A 281 3.23 -6.92 -7.92
C TYR A 281 3.65 -5.50 -7.52
N ASN A 282 4.06 -5.33 -6.27
CA ASN A 282 4.78 -4.13 -5.85
C ASN A 282 6.19 -4.12 -6.50
N PRO A 283 6.54 -3.12 -7.34
CA PRO A 283 7.83 -3.06 -8.01
C PRO A 283 9.02 -3.03 -7.07
N PHE A 284 8.94 -2.25 -5.99
CA PHE A 284 10.03 -2.09 -5.05
C PHE A 284 10.33 -3.40 -4.32
N SER A 285 9.30 -4.09 -3.80
CA SER A 285 9.48 -5.38 -3.13
C SER A 285 10.04 -6.45 -4.07
N VAL A 286 9.58 -6.49 -5.33
CA VAL A 286 10.12 -7.41 -6.35
C VAL A 286 11.60 -7.13 -6.61
N LEU A 287 11.96 -5.87 -6.87
CA LEU A 287 13.35 -5.50 -7.17
C LEU A 287 14.27 -5.81 -5.98
N ARG A 288 13.86 -5.49 -4.75
CA ARG A 288 14.63 -5.79 -3.54
C ARG A 288 14.79 -7.29 -3.30
N ALA A 289 13.73 -8.08 -3.50
CA ALA A 289 13.80 -9.53 -3.37
C ALA A 289 14.75 -10.17 -4.38
N LEU A 290 14.78 -9.68 -5.63
CA LEU A 290 15.67 -10.18 -6.68
C LEU A 290 17.13 -9.74 -6.49
N ASP A 291 17.32 -8.55 -5.91
CA ASP A 291 18.63 -7.97 -5.61
C ASP A 291 19.29 -8.68 -4.42
N GLU A 292 18.56 -8.79 -3.31
CA GLU A 292 19.04 -9.47 -2.10
C GLU A 292 18.93 -10.99 -2.13
N MET A 293 18.19 -11.54 -3.10
CA MET A 293 17.85 -12.97 -3.18
C MET A 293 17.24 -13.47 -1.86
N ALA A 294 16.31 -12.69 -1.32
CA ALA A 294 15.64 -12.98 -0.06
C ALA A 294 14.17 -12.56 -0.08
N PHE A 295 13.35 -13.26 0.70
CA PHE A 295 11.95 -12.91 0.92
C PHE A 295 11.82 -12.14 2.25
N LYS A 296 11.71 -10.82 2.17
CA LYS A 296 11.56 -9.92 3.34
C LYS A 296 10.40 -8.93 3.15
N LYS A 297 10.16 -8.12 4.19
CA LYS A 297 9.10 -7.10 4.29
C LYS A 297 9.55 -5.73 3.73
N TYR A 298 10.03 -5.71 2.49
CA TYR A 298 10.62 -4.54 1.83
C TYR A 298 9.69 -3.33 1.77
N TRP A 299 8.38 -3.49 1.54
CA TRP A 299 7.43 -2.38 1.36
C TRP A 299 7.24 -1.52 2.64
N PHE A 300 7.57 -2.03 3.82
CA PHE A 300 7.43 -1.30 5.09
C PHE A 300 8.69 -0.54 5.53
N GLU A 301 9.87 -0.87 5.00
CA GLU A 301 11.16 -0.37 5.51
C GLU A 301 11.41 1.15 5.34
N THR A 302 10.56 1.93 4.64
CA THR A 302 10.81 3.39 4.43
C THR A 302 9.65 4.32 4.73
N GLY A 303 8.77 3.96 5.65
CA GLY A 303 7.72 4.89 6.09
C GLY A 303 6.61 4.16 6.81
N THR A 304 6.78 3.98 8.11
CA THR A 304 5.72 3.47 8.98
C THR A 304 4.49 4.35 8.80
N PRO A 305 3.29 3.77 8.62
CA PRO A 305 2.06 4.54 8.53
C PRO A 305 1.62 5.00 9.93
N THR A 306 2.50 5.70 10.65
CA THR A 306 2.27 6.12 12.03
C THR A 306 0.95 6.88 12.16
N PHE A 307 0.63 7.71 11.17
CA PHE A 307 -0.68 8.36 11.06
C PHE A 307 -1.84 7.34 11.04
N LEU A 308 -1.79 6.34 10.15
CA LEU A 308 -2.87 5.36 10.02
C LEU A 308 -3.00 4.50 11.28
N VAL A 309 -1.87 4.03 11.82
CA VAL A 309 -1.85 3.23 13.05
C VAL A 309 -2.43 4.05 14.22
N ASN A 310 -2.02 5.30 14.37
CA ASN A 310 -2.55 6.21 15.39
C ASN A 310 -4.06 6.43 15.20
N LEU A 311 -4.52 6.65 13.96
CA LEU A 311 -5.92 6.86 13.64
C LEU A 311 -6.77 5.63 13.95
N LEU A 312 -6.30 4.43 13.59
CA LEU A 312 -6.99 3.18 13.88
C LEU A 312 -7.11 2.94 15.39
N ARG A 313 -6.05 3.25 16.13
CA ARG A 313 -6.03 3.18 17.59
C ARG A 313 -7.01 4.18 18.21
N GLU A 314 -6.98 5.44 17.79
CA GLU A 314 -7.89 6.50 18.26
C GLU A 314 -9.36 6.12 18.00
N LYS A 315 -9.64 5.57 16.83
CA LYS A 315 -10.97 5.08 16.45
C LYS A 315 -11.35 3.74 17.07
N LYS A 316 -10.49 3.14 17.91
CA LYS A 316 -10.68 1.82 18.54
C LYS A 316 -11.09 0.76 17.52
N TRP A 317 -10.46 0.81 16.35
CA TRP A 317 -10.85 0.02 15.21
C TRP A 317 -10.46 -1.45 15.41
N TYR A 318 -11.35 -2.40 15.09
CA TYR A 318 -11.15 -3.83 15.31
C TYR A 318 -10.40 -4.46 14.12
N PRO A 319 -9.09 -4.75 14.23
CA PRO A 319 -8.24 -5.10 13.08
C PRO A 319 -8.65 -6.35 12.29
N PRO A 320 -9.22 -7.40 12.92
CA PRO A 320 -9.79 -8.54 12.19
C PRO A 320 -10.81 -8.18 11.10
N VAL A 321 -11.52 -7.06 11.23
CA VAL A 321 -12.53 -6.61 10.23
C VAL A 321 -11.88 -6.18 8.91
N ILE A 322 -10.56 -6.01 8.84
CA ILE A 322 -9.85 -5.83 7.56
C ILE A 322 -10.10 -7.01 6.63
N GLU A 323 -10.10 -8.23 7.20
CA GLU A 323 -10.27 -9.45 6.42
C GLU A 323 -11.72 -9.53 5.93
N ASN A 324 -11.90 -9.56 4.61
CA ASN A 324 -13.22 -9.55 3.97
C ASN A 324 -14.04 -8.28 4.27
N MET A 325 -13.37 -7.13 4.41
CA MET A 325 -14.05 -5.84 4.56
C MET A 325 -14.94 -5.56 3.35
N HIS A 326 -16.20 -5.18 3.59
CA HIS A 326 -17.16 -4.88 2.53
C HIS A 326 -17.44 -3.38 2.43
N ALA A 327 -17.43 -2.85 1.21
CA ALA A 327 -17.83 -1.46 0.96
C ALA A 327 -18.45 -1.27 -0.44
N THR A 328 -19.10 -0.14 -0.64
CA THR A 328 -19.58 0.33 -1.94
C THR A 328 -18.61 1.34 -2.53
N GLU A 329 -18.71 1.58 -3.84
CA GLU A 329 -17.86 2.57 -4.52
C GLU A 329 -17.95 3.99 -3.91
N SER A 330 -19.07 4.32 -3.25
CA SER A 330 -19.26 5.60 -2.54
C SER A 330 -18.26 5.84 -1.41
N LEU A 331 -17.66 4.77 -0.85
CA LEU A 331 -16.55 4.90 0.09
C LEU A 331 -15.37 5.64 -0.56
N PHE A 332 -15.23 5.55 -1.88
CA PHE A 332 -14.11 6.10 -2.64
C PHE A 332 -14.35 7.49 -3.25
N SER A 333 -15.51 8.10 -3.02
CA SER A 333 -15.90 9.36 -3.66
C SER A 333 -15.98 10.58 -2.73
N VAL A 334 -16.10 10.42 -1.41
CA VAL A 334 -16.27 11.55 -0.47
C VAL A 334 -15.14 11.57 0.55
N TYR A 335 -14.33 12.64 0.51
CA TYR A 335 -13.23 12.81 1.45
C TYR A 335 -13.11 14.24 1.96
N GLU A 336 -13.28 14.38 3.26
CA GLU A 336 -12.96 15.57 4.03
C GLU A 336 -11.82 15.20 4.99
N ILE A 337 -10.81 16.06 5.10
CA ILE A 337 -9.67 15.87 6.03
C ILE A 337 -10.19 15.81 7.46
N GLU A 338 -11.32 16.47 7.70
CA GLU A 338 -12.06 16.55 8.95
C GLU A 338 -12.82 15.26 9.28
N ARG A 339 -13.09 14.40 8.28
CA ARG A 339 -13.85 13.15 8.44
C ARG A 339 -13.19 11.98 7.73
N LEU A 340 -12.03 11.59 8.24
CA LEU A 340 -11.26 10.46 7.73
C LEU A 340 -12.00 9.13 7.91
N GLN A 341 -12.06 8.30 6.87
CA GLN A 341 -12.65 6.95 6.91
C GLN A 341 -11.54 5.90 6.79
N PRO A 342 -11.26 5.11 7.86
CA PRO A 342 -10.20 4.09 7.86
C PRO A 342 -10.22 3.12 6.68
N GLU A 343 -11.40 2.69 6.25
CA GLU A 343 -11.59 1.70 5.20
C GLU A 343 -11.04 2.22 3.86
N ALA A 344 -11.35 3.47 3.53
CA ALA A 344 -10.83 4.15 2.36
C ALA A 344 -9.32 4.39 2.43
N LEU A 345 -8.85 4.77 3.62
CA LEU A 345 -7.44 5.02 3.88
C LEU A 345 -6.59 3.80 3.63
N LEU A 346 -7.01 2.66 4.17
CA LEU A 346 -6.35 1.38 4.03
C LEU A 346 -6.19 1.04 2.54
N PHE A 347 -7.20 1.32 1.70
CA PHE A 347 -7.12 1.05 0.26
C PHE A 347 -6.16 2.00 -0.46
N GLN A 348 -6.28 3.31 -0.22
CA GLN A 348 -5.44 4.33 -0.88
C GLN A 348 -3.96 4.17 -0.55
N THR A 349 -3.67 3.87 0.71
CA THR A 349 -2.30 3.68 1.20
C THR A 349 -1.75 2.29 0.89
N GLY A 350 -2.58 1.36 0.39
CA GLY A 350 -2.14 0.05 -0.12
C GLY A 350 -2.11 -1.08 0.91
N TYR A 351 -2.71 -0.89 2.08
CA TYR A 351 -2.85 -1.95 3.09
C TYR A 351 -3.96 -2.95 2.75
N VAL A 352 -4.99 -2.49 2.03
CA VAL A 352 -6.02 -3.38 1.47
C VAL A 352 -6.16 -3.17 -0.02
N THR A 353 -6.74 -4.16 -0.67
CA THR A 353 -6.94 -4.19 -2.11
C THR A 353 -8.26 -4.87 -2.47
N ILE A 354 -8.72 -4.70 -3.70
CA ILE A 354 -9.99 -5.31 -4.12
C ILE A 354 -9.79 -6.81 -4.31
N LYS A 355 -10.45 -7.62 -3.49
CA LYS A 355 -10.45 -9.08 -3.62
C LYS A 355 -11.52 -9.57 -4.58
N GLU A 356 -12.74 -9.04 -4.43
CA GLU A 356 -13.89 -9.45 -5.22
C GLU A 356 -14.85 -8.27 -5.44
N ILE A 357 -15.57 -8.30 -6.56
CA ILE A 357 -16.62 -7.32 -6.88
C ILE A 357 -17.87 -8.08 -7.28
N ARG A 358 -18.98 -7.84 -6.57
CA ARG A 358 -20.31 -8.40 -6.84
C ARG A 358 -21.31 -7.26 -7.01
N GLY A 359 -21.55 -6.85 -8.26
CA GLY A 359 -22.37 -5.67 -8.55
C GLY A 359 -21.72 -4.41 -7.97
N SER A 360 -22.43 -3.70 -7.10
CA SER A 360 -21.91 -2.51 -6.39
C SER A 360 -21.16 -2.83 -5.08
N LEU A 361 -21.11 -4.10 -4.67
CA LEU A 361 -20.44 -4.54 -3.45
C LEU A 361 -19.00 -4.95 -3.74
N TYR A 362 -18.06 -4.27 -3.11
CA TYR A 362 -16.65 -4.58 -3.15
C TYR A 362 -16.26 -5.31 -1.87
N THR A 363 -15.44 -6.36 -2.02
CA THR A 363 -14.78 -7.06 -0.91
C THR A 363 -13.30 -6.73 -0.96
N PHE A 364 -12.77 -6.31 0.18
CA PHE A 364 -11.38 -5.93 0.37
C PHE A 364 -10.68 -6.90 1.30
N ASP A 365 -9.39 -7.05 1.08
CA ASP A 365 -8.49 -7.85 1.92
C ASP A 365 -7.06 -7.32 1.77
N TYR A 366 -6.13 -7.80 2.58
CA TYR A 366 -4.71 -7.57 2.38
C TYR A 366 -4.28 -8.06 0.99
N PRO A 367 -3.40 -7.32 0.29
CA PRO A 367 -2.94 -7.73 -1.03
C PRO A 367 -2.09 -8.99 -0.98
N ASN A 368 -1.24 -9.12 0.04
CA ASN A 368 -0.27 -10.20 0.15
C ASN A 368 0.23 -10.39 1.59
N ARG A 369 1.09 -11.40 1.78
CA ARG A 369 1.68 -11.73 3.07
C ARG A 369 2.60 -10.65 3.61
N GLU A 370 3.41 -10.01 2.76
CA GLU A 370 4.28 -8.90 3.18
C GLU A 370 3.48 -7.82 3.90
N VAL A 371 2.40 -7.36 3.26
CA VAL A 371 1.58 -6.27 3.79
C VAL A 371 0.85 -6.69 5.04
N LYS A 372 0.19 -7.85 5.03
CA LYS A 372 -0.56 -8.35 6.20
C LYS A 372 0.33 -8.46 7.42
N THR A 373 1.45 -9.18 7.30
CA THR A 373 2.34 -9.45 8.43
C THR A 373 2.97 -8.17 8.96
N ALA A 374 3.51 -7.32 8.09
CA ALA A 374 4.17 -6.09 8.52
C ALA A 374 3.18 -5.04 9.06
N PHE A 375 1.95 -4.98 8.54
CA PHE A 375 0.92 -4.08 9.06
C PHE A 375 0.50 -4.47 10.47
N LEU A 376 0.19 -5.76 10.66
CA LEU A 376 -0.26 -6.29 11.95
C LEU A 376 0.85 -6.25 13.00
N GLU A 377 2.11 -6.43 12.60
CA GLU A 377 3.29 -6.22 13.46
C GLU A 377 3.40 -4.77 13.93
N ASN A 378 3.29 -3.79 13.03
CA ASN A 378 3.31 -2.36 13.43
C ASN A 378 2.14 -1.99 14.32
N LEU A 379 0.95 -2.54 14.04
CA LEU A 379 -0.22 -2.33 14.87
C LEU A 379 0.00 -2.93 16.25
N PHE A 380 0.50 -4.16 16.34
CA PHE A 380 0.89 -4.81 17.60
C PHE A 380 1.89 -3.95 18.40
N PHE A 381 2.95 -3.44 17.77
CA PHE A 381 3.92 -2.55 18.42
C PHE A 381 3.32 -1.25 18.94
N SER A 382 2.16 -0.83 18.44
CA SER A 382 1.44 0.34 18.98
C SER A 382 0.65 0.05 20.26
N TYR A 383 0.47 -1.23 20.61
CA TYR A 383 -0.15 -1.72 21.85
C TYR A 383 0.87 -2.11 22.93
N THR A 384 2.17 -2.19 22.61
CA THR A 384 3.23 -2.56 23.57
C THR A 384 4.42 -1.59 23.54
N ASP A 385 4.85 -1.16 24.73
CA ASP A 385 5.98 -0.25 24.93
C ASP A 385 7.32 -0.97 25.11
N ASP A 386 7.32 -2.28 25.39
CA ASP A 386 8.54 -3.05 25.71
C ASP A 386 9.23 -3.57 24.43
N VAL A 387 10.55 -3.34 24.31
CA VAL A 387 11.37 -3.73 23.16
C VAL A 387 11.77 -5.20 23.18
N GLN A 388 11.92 -5.83 24.36
CA GLN A 388 12.31 -7.24 24.46
C GLN A 388 11.17 -8.17 24.02
N GLU A 389 9.93 -7.80 24.32
CA GLU A 389 8.76 -8.62 23.99
C GLU A 389 8.30 -8.49 22.54
N ARG A 390 8.77 -7.45 21.84
CA ARG A 390 8.61 -7.33 20.38
C ARG A 390 9.30 -8.43 19.60
N VAL A 391 10.13 -9.27 20.22
CA VAL A 391 10.77 -10.41 19.54
C VAL A 391 10.04 -11.72 19.82
N LEU A 392 9.35 -11.83 20.95
CA LEU A 392 8.72 -13.08 21.41
C LEU A 392 7.62 -13.56 20.46
N PHE A 393 6.89 -12.65 19.82
CA PHE A 393 5.85 -13.04 18.86
C PHE A 393 6.42 -13.84 17.67
N ALA A 394 7.70 -13.66 17.32
CA ALA A 394 8.33 -14.38 16.21
C ALA A 394 8.48 -15.88 16.49
N LEU A 395 8.54 -16.28 17.77
CA LEU A 395 8.64 -17.69 18.19
C LEU A 395 7.30 -18.43 18.09
N LEU A 396 6.17 -17.72 18.05
CA LEU A 396 4.84 -18.31 18.06
C LEU A 396 4.60 -19.25 16.87
N ALA A 397 5.13 -18.89 15.70
CA ALA A 397 5.06 -19.72 14.50
C ALA A 397 5.81 -21.05 14.68
N GLU A 398 7.01 -20.99 15.25
CA GLU A 398 7.85 -22.17 15.48
C GLU A 398 7.22 -23.13 16.50
N TYR A 399 6.68 -22.60 17.61
CA TYR A 399 6.01 -23.41 18.62
C TYR A 399 4.80 -24.17 18.06
N LEU A 400 3.97 -23.51 17.25
CA LEU A 400 2.82 -24.16 16.62
C LEU A 400 3.24 -25.14 15.50
N GLU A 401 4.30 -24.84 14.76
CA GLU A 401 4.82 -25.76 13.72
C GLU A 401 5.43 -27.02 14.35
N THR A 402 6.08 -26.91 15.50
CA THR A 402 6.68 -28.02 16.26
C THR A 402 5.74 -28.65 17.30
N GLU A 403 4.51 -28.13 17.43
CA GLU A 403 3.48 -28.57 18.40
C GLU A 403 3.88 -28.40 19.89
N ASP A 404 4.81 -27.50 20.18
CA ASP A 404 5.10 -27.07 21.54
C ASP A 404 4.05 -26.06 22.04
N LEU A 405 2.87 -26.58 22.37
CA LEU A 405 1.73 -25.76 22.79
C LEU A 405 1.93 -25.11 24.16
N ASN A 406 2.75 -25.70 25.03
CA ASN A 406 3.10 -25.08 26.31
C ASN A 406 3.98 -23.85 26.08
N GLY A 407 5.06 -23.99 25.31
CA GLY A 407 5.92 -22.87 24.94
C GLY A 407 5.15 -21.75 24.23
N PHE A 408 4.18 -22.11 23.37
CA PHE A 408 3.27 -21.15 22.75
C PHE A 408 2.45 -20.36 23.78
N ILE A 409 1.74 -21.04 24.69
CA ILE A 409 0.88 -20.37 25.68
C ILE A 409 1.70 -19.57 26.70
N ASP A 410 2.82 -20.10 27.19
CA ASP A 410 3.70 -19.41 28.13
C ASP A 410 4.23 -18.10 27.53
N THR A 411 4.63 -18.14 26.25
CA THR A 411 5.06 -16.94 25.52
C THR A 411 3.92 -15.93 25.36
N MET A 412 2.70 -16.40 25.07
CA MET A 412 1.52 -15.53 24.99
C MET A 412 1.21 -14.87 26.34
N ILE A 413 1.30 -15.64 27.43
CA ILE A 413 1.11 -15.12 28.79
C ILE A 413 2.12 -14.01 29.08
N SER A 414 3.41 -14.22 28.81
CA SER A 414 4.43 -13.19 28.99
C SER A 414 4.11 -11.93 28.18
N ILE A 415 3.71 -12.08 26.91
CA ILE A 415 3.34 -10.93 26.08
C ILE A 415 2.17 -10.14 26.66
N TYR A 416 1.13 -10.82 27.18
CA TYR A 416 0.01 -10.12 27.83
C TYR A 416 0.44 -9.38 29.11
N GLU A 417 1.44 -9.86 29.85
CA GLU A 417 1.92 -9.21 31.08
C GLU A 417 2.63 -7.87 30.82
N SER A 418 3.29 -7.67 29.67
CA SER A 418 3.93 -6.37 29.37
C SER A 418 2.97 -5.29 28.89
N ILE A 419 1.76 -5.65 28.47
CA ILE A 419 0.84 -4.68 27.89
C ILE A 419 0.44 -3.65 28.96
N PRO A 420 0.78 -2.36 28.78
CA PRO A 420 0.60 -1.37 29.84
C PRO A 420 -0.84 -1.25 30.34
N ASN A 421 -0.97 -1.04 31.64
CA ASN A 421 -2.26 -0.85 32.29
C ASN A 421 -2.97 0.46 31.90
N THR A 422 -2.26 1.38 31.23
CA THR A 422 -2.71 2.70 30.78
C THR A 422 -3.56 2.68 29.50
N LEU A 423 -3.63 1.55 28.79
CA LEU A 423 -4.54 1.41 27.65
C LEU A 423 -6.00 1.42 28.13
N GLU A 424 -6.72 2.49 27.80
CA GLU A 424 -8.14 2.69 28.11
C GLU A 424 -9.04 1.78 27.26
N GLY A 425 -9.88 0.95 27.89
CA GLY A 425 -10.85 0.12 27.18
C GLY A 425 -11.52 -0.93 28.07
N LYS A 426 -12.69 -1.40 27.63
CA LYS A 426 -13.34 -2.58 28.22
C LYS A 426 -12.53 -3.81 27.80
N ARG A 427 -12.01 -4.55 28.77
CA ARG A 427 -11.16 -5.72 28.55
C ARG A 427 -12.03 -6.96 28.49
N ASP A 428 -12.79 -7.03 27.40
CA ASP A 428 -13.65 -8.15 27.08
C ASP A 428 -12.96 -9.12 26.11
N GLU A 429 -13.67 -10.18 25.74
CA GLU A 429 -13.18 -11.21 24.82
C GLU A 429 -12.66 -10.63 23.50
N ALA A 430 -13.29 -9.56 22.97
CA ALA A 430 -12.88 -8.92 21.72
C ALA A 430 -11.52 -8.23 21.84
N TYR A 431 -11.21 -7.64 23.00
CA TYR A 431 -9.89 -7.09 23.28
C TYR A 431 -8.81 -8.17 23.24
N PHE A 432 -8.99 -9.26 24.00
CA PHE A 432 -7.99 -10.33 24.05
C PHE A 432 -7.83 -11.01 22.69
N HIS A 433 -8.94 -11.30 22.01
CA HIS A 433 -8.95 -11.81 20.66
C HIS A 433 -8.16 -10.90 19.71
N THR A 434 -8.35 -9.58 19.78
CA THR A 434 -7.59 -8.64 18.93
C THR A 434 -6.09 -8.83 19.11
N ILE A 435 -5.59 -8.76 20.35
CA ILE A 435 -4.15 -8.89 20.61
C ILE A 435 -3.65 -10.28 20.18
N PHE A 436 -4.42 -11.34 20.46
CA PHE A 436 -4.07 -12.71 20.04
C PHE A 436 -3.90 -12.80 18.53
N TYR A 437 -4.88 -12.30 17.78
CA TYR A 437 -4.85 -12.26 16.32
C TYR A 437 -3.67 -11.46 15.79
N LEU A 438 -3.37 -10.30 16.39
CA LEU A 438 -2.22 -9.46 16.01
C LEU A 438 -0.90 -10.23 16.18
N MET A 439 -0.67 -10.84 17.34
CA MET A 439 0.56 -11.58 17.65
C MET A 439 0.80 -12.74 16.68
N VAL A 440 -0.21 -13.60 16.52
CA VAL A 440 -0.15 -14.77 15.64
C VAL A 440 0.04 -14.36 14.19
N SER A 441 -0.72 -13.38 13.69
CA SER A 441 -0.61 -12.96 12.29
C SER A 441 0.69 -12.21 11.99
N ALA A 442 1.20 -11.44 12.94
CA ALA A 442 2.50 -10.78 12.85
C ALA A 442 3.67 -11.77 12.78
N SER A 443 3.54 -12.95 13.41
CA SER A 443 4.54 -14.02 13.34
C SER A 443 4.66 -14.67 11.94
N GLY A 444 3.69 -14.41 11.05
CA GLY A 444 3.67 -14.95 9.68
C GLY A 444 2.78 -16.18 9.50
N ILE A 445 2.11 -16.65 10.56
CA ILE A 445 1.12 -17.73 10.48
C ILE A 445 -0.05 -17.30 9.60
N THR A 446 -0.55 -18.21 8.76
CA THR A 446 -1.80 -17.98 8.00
C THR A 446 -2.99 -18.13 8.94
N ALA A 447 -3.28 -17.08 9.70
CA ALA A 447 -4.43 -17.00 10.58
C ALA A 447 -5.59 -16.24 9.93
N ARG A 448 -6.82 -16.68 10.21
CA ARG A 448 -8.07 -16.01 9.84
C ARG A 448 -8.93 -15.86 11.07
N SER A 449 -9.42 -14.66 11.30
CA SER A 449 -10.29 -14.36 12.45
C SER A 449 -11.75 -14.34 12.01
N GLU A 450 -12.66 -14.68 12.92
CA GLU A 450 -14.11 -14.58 12.72
C GLU A 450 -14.64 -15.38 11.50
N VAL A 451 -14.15 -16.61 11.32
CA VAL A 451 -14.50 -17.47 10.17
C VAL A 451 -15.96 -17.93 10.28
N LEU A 452 -16.81 -17.41 9.40
CA LEU A 452 -18.23 -17.75 9.34
C LEU A 452 -18.43 -19.20 8.89
N THR A 453 -19.31 -19.92 9.61
CA THR A 453 -19.74 -21.27 9.29
C THR A 453 -21.27 -21.34 9.28
N CYS A 454 -21.85 -22.44 8.80
CA CYS A 454 -23.30 -22.62 8.82
C CYS A 454 -23.92 -22.70 10.24
N LYS A 455 -23.13 -23.01 11.27
CA LYS A 455 -23.62 -23.24 12.64
C LYS A 455 -23.16 -22.18 13.66
N GLY A 456 -22.31 -21.26 13.23
CA GLY A 456 -21.70 -20.25 14.09
C GLY A 456 -20.48 -19.63 13.44
N ARG A 457 -19.57 -19.13 14.26
CA ARG A 457 -18.37 -18.41 13.84
C ARG A 457 -17.21 -18.91 14.68
N ILE A 458 -16.12 -19.29 14.00
CA ILE A 458 -14.87 -19.69 14.64
C ILE A 458 -14.12 -18.39 14.97
N ASP A 459 -13.66 -18.22 16.20
CA ASP A 459 -12.95 -17.01 16.58
C ASP A 459 -11.62 -16.89 15.83
N LEU A 460 -10.81 -17.96 15.82
CA LEU A 460 -9.54 -17.97 15.09
C LEU A 460 -9.24 -19.33 14.47
N LEU A 461 -8.90 -19.33 13.18
CA LEU A 461 -8.41 -20.48 12.43
C LEU A 461 -6.97 -20.23 12.03
N MET A 462 -6.06 -21.15 12.35
CA MET A 462 -4.66 -21.08 11.89
C MET A 462 -4.35 -22.28 11.01
N GLU A 463 -3.83 -22.01 9.81
CA GLU A 463 -3.51 -23.04 8.83
C GLU A 463 -2.00 -23.16 8.59
N PHE A 464 -1.51 -24.40 8.68
CA PHE A 464 -0.16 -24.81 8.30
C PHE A 464 -0.24 -25.75 7.09
N LYS A 465 0.91 -26.27 6.64
CA LYS A 465 0.97 -27.17 5.48
C LYS A 465 0.26 -28.50 5.75
N ASP A 466 0.45 -29.04 6.94
CA ASP A 466 0.07 -30.38 7.40
C ASP A 466 -0.95 -30.36 8.55
N LYS A 467 -1.19 -29.20 9.17
CA LYS A 467 -2.12 -29.08 10.31
C LYS A 467 -2.99 -27.82 10.28
N ILE A 468 -4.06 -27.83 11.08
CA ILE A 468 -5.01 -26.74 11.29
C ILE A 468 -5.29 -26.62 12.79
N TYR A 469 -5.25 -25.42 13.32
CA TYR A 469 -5.75 -25.11 14.66
C TYR A 469 -7.07 -24.35 14.57
N ILE A 470 -8.09 -24.84 15.29
CA ILE A 470 -9.37 -24.18 15.48
C ILE A 470 -9.42 -23.70 16.91
N ILE A 471 -9.42 -22.39 17.11
CA ILE A 471 -9.37 -21.76 18.42
C ILE A 471 -10.69 -21.04 18.71
N GLU A 472 -11.16 -21.22 19.94
CA GLU A 472 -12.29 -20.51 20.50
C GLU A 472 -11.86 -19.83 21.81
N PHE A 473 -12.23 -18.56 21.96
CA PHE A 473 -11.91 -17.75 23.12
C PHE A 473 -13.10 -17.68 24.07
N LYS A 474 -12.82 -17.55 25.36
CA LYS A 474 -13.81 -17.18 26.38
C LYS A 474 -13.20 -16.15 27.31
N CYS A 475 -14.03 -15.32 27.91
CA CYS A 475 -13.61 -14.40 28.97
C CYS A 475 -14.40 -14.67 30.25
N ASN A 476 -13.71 -14.92 31.36
CA ASN A 476 -14.27 -15.24 32.68
C ASN A 476 -15.21 -16.46 32.68
N GLN A 477 -14.92 -17.47 31.84
CA GLN A 477 -15.63 -18.75 31.82
C GLN A 477 -14.64 -19.91 32.04
N SER A 478 -14.46 -20.80 31.06
CA SER A 478 -13.45 -21.88 31.10
C SER A 478 -13.03 -22.32 29.70
N ALA A 479 -11.83 -22.91 29.59
CA ALA A 479 -11.35 -23.48 28.34
C ALA A 479 -12.20 -24.68 27.88
N ASP A 480 -12.80 -25.44 28.81
CA ASP A 480 -13.75 -26.52 28.50
C ASP A 480 -15.01 -26.01 27.80
N ALA A 481 -15.52 -24.84 28.18
CA ALA A 481 -16.67 -24.23 27.51
C ALA A 481 -16.35 -23.90 26.04
N ALA A 482 -15.12 -23.42 25.78
CA ALA A 482 -14.63 -23.13 24.44
C ALA A 482 -14.51 -24.42 23.59
N ILE A 483 -13.87 -25.47 24.11
CA ILE A 483 -13.77 -26.76 23.42
C ILE A 483 -15.15 -27.37 23.14
N LYS A 484 -16.06 -27.29 24.12
CA LYS A 484 -17.44 -27.76 23.94
C LYS A 484 -18.13 -27.02 22.80
N GLN A 485 -17.99 -25.70 22.70
CA GLN A 485 -18.56 -24.93 21.60
C GLN A 485 -18.00 -25.39 20.25
N ILE A 486 -16.68 -25.58 20.12
CA ILE A 486 -16.05 -26.06 18.89
C ILE A 486 -16.67 -27.39 18.43
N ARG A 487 -16.87 -28.33 19.38
CA ARG A 487 -17.46 -29.65 19.11
C ARG A 487 -18.94 -29.56 18.77
N ASP A 488 -19.75 -28.88 19.58
CA ASP A 488 -21.19 -28.76 19.41
C ASP A 488 -21.55 -28.09 18.08
N LYS A 489 -20.73 -27.12 17.65
CA LYS A 489 -20.90 -26.44 16.36
C LYS A 489 -20.29 -27.19 15.18
N GLY A 490 -19.45 -28.20 15.44
CA GLY A 490 -18.83 -29.04 14.41
C GLY A 490 -17.85 -28.26 13.53
N TYR A 491 -17.10 -27.32 14.10
CA TYR A 491 -16.20 -26.44 13.35
C TYR A 491 -15.07 -27.16 12.62
N ALA A 492 -14.69 -28.38 13.04
CA ALA A 492 -13.71 -29.21 12.36
C ALA A 492 -14.22 -29.84 11.05
N VAL A 493 -15.54 -30.01 10.89
CA VAL A 493 -16.15 -30.77 9.79
C VAL A 493 -15.75 -30.28 8.40
N PRO A 494 -15.72 -28.96 8.10
CA PRO A 494 -15.30 -28.46 6.79
C PRO A 494 -13.87 -28.82 6.38
N TYR A 495 -13.02 -29.14 7.36
CA TYR A 495 -11.58 -29.35 7.14
C TYR A 495 -11.18 -30.83 7.08
N LEU A 496 -12.10 -31.76 7.30
CA LEU A 496 -11.84 -33.21 7.33
C LEU A 496 -11.18 -33.76 6.05
N LYS A 497 -11.51 -33.19 4.89
CA LYS A 497 -11.00 -33.65 3.58
C LYS A 497 -9.71 -32.96 3.15
N THR A 498 -9.13 -32.11 4.00
CA THR A 498 -7.89 -31.41 3.69
C THR A 498 -6.66 -32.30 3.78
N GLY A 499 -6.76 -33.45 4.46
CA GLY A 499 -5.63 -34.32 4.76
C GLY A 499 -4.67 -33.74 5.80
N LYS A 500 -5.09 -32.69 6.51
CA LYS A 500 -4.32 -32.04 7.57
C LYS A 500 -4.78 -32.53 8.95
N ASP A 501 -3.87 -32.57 9.90
CA ASP A 501 -4.18 -32.81 11.32
C ASP A 501 -4.97 -31.62 11.88
N ILE A 502 -6.07 -31.90 12.58
CA ILE A 502 -6.94 -30.86 13.11
C ILE A 502 -6.79 -30.82 14.63
N HIS A 503 -6.39 -29.67 15.15
CA HIS A 503 -6.27 -29.41 16.58
C HIS A 503 -7.34 -28.43 17.04
N LEU A 504 -8.03 -28.76 18.13
CA LEU A 504 -9.00 -27.88 18.77
C LEU A 504 -8.34 -27.23 19.98
N MET A 505 -8.49 -25.93 20.14
CA MET A 505 -7.94 -25.20 21.29
C MET A 505 -8.99 -24.28 21.90
N GLY A 506 -9.20 -24.42 23.20
CA GLY A 506 -10.02 -23.50 23.99
C GLY A 506 -9.12 -22.64 24.86
N ILE A 507 -9.29 -21.33 24.84
CA ILE A 507 -8.50 -20.40 25.66
C ILE A 507 -9.46 -19.51 26.44
N ASN A 508 -9.29 -19.46 27.74
CA ASN A 508 -10.09 -18.62 28.62
C ASN A 508 -9.23 -17.53 29.25
N PHE A 509 -9.66 -16.28 29.09
CA PHE A 509 -9.02 -15.10 29.65
C PHE A 509 -9.69 -14.67 30.94
N ASP A 510 -8.91 -14.09 31.85
CA ASP A 510 -9.38 -13.39 33.03
C ASP A 510 -9.26 -11.88 32.78
N SER A 511 -10.40 -11.19 32.76
CA SER A 511 -10.43 -9.75 32.49
C SER A 511 -9.78 -8.90 33.58
N GLU A 512 -9.76 -9.40 34.83
CA GLU A 512 -9.17 -8.70 35.97
C GLU A 512 -7.65 -8.88 35.99
N LYS A 513 -7.18 -10.12 35.83
CA LYS A 513 -5.75 -10.46 35.72
C LYS A 513 -5.13 -10.05 34.39
N ARG A 514 -5.97 -9.75 33.39
CA ARG A 514 -5.56 -9.27 32.06
C ARG A 514 -4.74 -10.30 31.29
N ASN A 515 -4.99 -11.59 31.52
CA ASN A 515 -4.18 -12.67 30.96
C ASN A 515 -5.00 -13.95 30.74
N ILE A 516 -4.40 -14.94 30.09
CA ILE A 516 -4.92 -16.31 29.98
C ILE A 516 -4.97 -16.92 31.37
N LEU A 517 -6.14 -17.44 31.75
CA LEU A 517 -6.37 -18.13 33.02
C LEU A 517 -6.15 -19.64 32.89
N ASP A 518 -6.71 -20.22 31.84
CA ASP A 518 -6.63 -21.65 31.52
C ASP A 518 -6.81 -21.86 30.02
N TRP A 519 -6.24 -22.95 29.52
CA TRP A 519 -6.36 -23.38 28.14
C TRP A 519 -6.48 -24.89 28.04
N LYS A 520 -7.03 -25.38 26.93
CA LYS A 520 -7.19 -26.81 26.66
C LYS A 520 -6.95 -27.10 25.20
N HIS A 521 -6.33 -28.24 24.91
CA HIS A 521 -6.09 -28.73 23.57
C HIS A 521 -6.59 -30.17 23.41
N GLU A 522 -7.14 -30.46 22.23
CA GLU A 522 -7.55 -31.80 21.83
C GLU A 522 -7.21 -32.00 20.34
N ALA A 523 -6.52 -33.10 20.01
CA ALA A 523 -6.44 -33.56 18.62
C ALA A 523 -7.81 -34.08 18.18
N PHE A 524 -8.32 -33.60 17.05
CA PHE A 524 -9.60 -34.03 16.52
C PHE A 524 -9.45 -35.37 15.81
N LEU A 525 -9.83 -36.44 16.50
CA LEU A 525 -9.93 -37.77 15.93
C LEU A 525 -11.31 -37.94 15.31
N ASN A 526 -11.33 -38.15 13.99
CA ASN A 526 -12.56 -38.40 13.25
C ASN A 526 -13.03 -39.85 13.52
N ASN A 527 -13.91 -40.04 14.49
CA ASN A 527 -14.57 -41.34 14.72
C ASN A 527 -15.66 -41.57 13.66
N LEU A 528 -15.29 -41.60 12.37
CA LEU A 528 -16.19 -41.97 11.27
C LEU A 528 -15.98 -43.42 10.78
N ASP A 529 -15.27 -44.25 11.54
CA ASP A 529 -15.34 -45.72 11.43
C ASP A 529 -16.32 -46.28 12.48
N GLY A 530 -17.61 -45.96 12.31
CA GLY A 530 -18.71 -46.47 13.11
C GLY A 530 -19.93 -46.78 12.25
#